data_AF-A0A5M6IA02-F1
#
_entry.id   AF-A0A5M6IA02-F1
#
_cell.length_a   1.000
_cell.length_b   1.000
_cell.length_c   1.000
_cell.angle_alpha   90.00
_cell.angle_beta   90.00
_cell.angle_gamma   90.00
#
_symmetry.space_group_name_H-M   'P 1'
#
loop_
_entity.id
_entity.type
_entity.pdbx_description
1 polymer ?
#
loop_
_entity_poly.entity_id
_entity_poly.type
_entity_poly.pdbx_seq_one_letter_code
_entity_poly.pdbx_strand_id
1 'polypeptide(L)'
;MTKMVAVAGYIWGEMIKNAGSTVVASISTLLTSGGLTYPLNFYDACQLWKAQVGNRKPWDHKRHIKSTYGDWSTDATSGKSYGFDIWSNVHYGYVGRAAGFWTYVLKAGAGHAQLQAGTSPPGYWSRRFKRIGDADFLAAFDDPKDQAAIELGARLWDTYGKTLTVQQLIDAVRADAAALNTK
;
A
#
# COMPACT_ATOMS: atom_id res chain seq x y z
N MET A 1 -9.94 -17.71 17.76
CA MET A 1 -9.10 -17.01 16.75
C MET A 1 -8.48 -15.80 17.43
N THR A 2 -7.16 -15.59 17.32
CA THR A 2 -6.49 -14.44 17.95
C THR A 2 -6.86 -13.16 17.21
N LYS A 3 -6.71 -11.99 17.86
CA LYS A 3 -6.97 -10.69 17.21
C LYS A 3 -6.11 -10.51 15.96
N MET A 4 -4.84 -10.91 16.00
CA MET A 4 -3.95 -10.87 14.84
C MET A 4 -4.46 -11.73 13.68
N VAL A 5 -4.86 -12.98 13.93
CA VAL A 5 -5.36 -13.87 12.86
C VAL A 5 -6.66 -13.31 12.25
N ALA A 6 -7.54 -12.73 13.08
CA ALA A 6 -8.80 -12.17 12.61
C ALA A 6 -8.60 -10.93 11.70
N VAL A 7 -7.75 -9.98 12.12
CA VAL A 7 -7.46 -8.78 11.29
C VAL A 7 -6.66 -9.15 10.04
N ALA A 8 -5.72 -10.10 10.12
CA ALA A 8 -4.97 -10.60 8.98
C ALA A 8 -5.88 -11.26 7.95
N GLY A 9 -6.86 -12.06 8.39
CA GLY A 9 -7.86 -12.67 7.51
C GLY A 9 -8.73 -11.63 6.80
N TYR A 10 -9.20 -10.62 7.53
CA TYR A 10 -9.97 -9.51 6.94
C TYR A 10 -9.17 -8.76 5.88
N ILE A 11 -7.96 -8.31 6.23
CA ILE A 11 -7.18 -7.46 5.32
C ILE A 11 -6.67 -8.25 4.11
N TRP A 12 -6.31 -9.53 4.29
CA TRP A 12 -6.01 -10.42 3.19
C TRP A 12 -7.18 -10.55 2.22
N GLY A 13 -8.41 -10.70 2.73
CA GLY A 13 -9.61 -10.75 1.90
C GLY A 13 -9.78 -9.49 1.06
N GLU A 14 -9.60 -8.31 1.67
CA GLU A 14 -9.64 -7.03 0.95
C GLU A 14 -8.48 -6.88 -0.04
N MET A 15 -7.28 -7.39 0.26
CA MET A 15 -6.14 -7.41 -0.65
C MET A 15 -6.43 -8.21 -1.92
N ILE A 16 -6.88 -9.46 -1.79
CA ILE A 16 -7.18 -10.34 -2.93
C ILE A 16 -8.33 -9.77 -3.77
N LYS A 17 -9.41 -9.32 -3.12
CA LYS A 17 -10.57 -8.71 -3.77
C LYS A 17 -10.18 -7.45 -4.55
N ASN A 18 -9.47 -6.52 -3.92
CA ASN A 18 -9.20 -5.22 -4.53
C ASN A 18 -8.15 -5.35 -5.64
N ALA A 19 -7.13 -6.20 -5.46
CA ALA A 19 -6.16 -6.52 -6.51
C ALA A 19 -6.79 -7.19 -7.75
N GLY A 20 -7.92 -7.90 -7.57
CA GLY A 20 -8.70 -8.49 -8.66
C GLY A 20 -9.76 -7.57 -9.28
N SER A 21 -9.90 -6.32 -8.80
CA SER A 21 -10.99 -5.44 -9.20
C SER A 21 -10.83 -4.82 -10.59
N THR A 22 -11.95 -4.41 -11.19
CA THR A 22 -11.95 -3.63 -12.45
C THR A 22 -11.25 -2.29 -12.30
N VAL A 23 -11.28 -1.67 -11.12
CA VAL A 23 -10.53 -0.43 -10.83
C VAL A 23 -9.03 -0.64 -10.99
N VAL A 24 -8.49 -1.72 -10.40
CA VAL A 24 -7.07 -2.08 -10.55
C VAL A 24 -6.73 -2.40 -12.00
N ALA A 25 -7.60 -3.10 -12.73
CA ALA A 25 -7.40 -3.36 -14.16
C ALA A 25 -7.37 -2.08 -15.01
N SER A 26 -8.24 -1.10 -14.72
CA SER A 26 -8.25 0.20 -15.40
C SER A 26 -6.98 1.01 -15.11
N ILE A 27 -6.54 1.05 -13.85
CA ILE A 27 -5.29 1.69 -13.47
C ILE A 27 -4.12 1.03 -14.20
N SER A 28 -4.05 -0.31 -14.17
CA SER A 28 -3.01 -1.08 -14.85
C SER A 28 -2.99 -0.78 -16.34
N THR A 29 -4.15 -0.77 -16.99
CA THR A 29 -4.28 -0.43 -18.42
C THR A 29 -3.69 0.96 -18.70
N LEU A 30 -4.02 1.97 -17.90
CA LEU A 30 -3.48 3.33 -18.07
C LEU A 30 -1.96 3.39 -17.87
N LEU A 31 -1.44 2.61 -16.91
CA LEU A 31 -0.01 2.51 -16.66
C LEU A 31 0.74 1.76 -17.77
N THR A 32 0.12 0.77 -18.43
CA THR A 32 0.76 -0.06 -19.47
C THR A 32 0.53 0.43 -20.90
N SER A 33 -0.62 1.03 -21.22
CA SER A 33 -0.97 1.47 -22.58
C SER A 33 -0.22 2.73 -23.03
N GLY A 34 0.45 3.41 -22.10
CA GLY A 34 1.27 4.57 -22.39
C GLY A 34 2.47 4.81 -21.47
N GLY A 35 2.73 3.95 -20.48
CA GLY A 35 3.87 4.08 -19.57
C GLY A 35 4.01 5.48 -18.96
N LEU A 36 5.24 5.85 -18.61
CA LEU A 36 5.61 7.22 -18.24
C LEU A 36 5.63 8.17 -19.45
N THR A 37 5.56 7.61 -20.66
CA THR A 37 5.71 8.26 -21.95
C THR A 37 4.52 9.16 -22.30
N TYR A 38 3.31 8.84 -21.80
CA TYR A 38 2.12 9.67 -21.97
C TYR A 38 1.70 10.30 -20.63
N PRO A 39 1.98 11.61 -20.41
CA PRO A 39 1.81 12.22 -19.11
C PRO A 39 0.38 12.32 -18.57
N LEU A 40 -0.63 12.14 -19.43
CA LEU A 40 -2.04 12.17 -19.08
C LEU A 40 -2.50 10.82 -18.48
N ASN A 41 -2.09 9.68 -19.07
CA ASN A 41 -2.55 8.36 -18.61
C ASN A 41 -2.14 8.05 -17.17
N PHE A 42 -0.90 8.38 -16.78
CA PHE A 42 -0.48 8.18 -15.38
C PHE A 42 -1.10 9.21 -14.43
N TYR A 43 -1.46 10.43 -14.89
CA TYR A 43 -2.28 11.34 -14.08
C TYR A 43 -3.65 10.71 -13.79
N ASP A 44 -4.32 10.19 -14.82
CA ASP A 44 -5.62 9.53 -14.68
C ASP A 44 -5.54 8.29 -13.79
N ALA A 45 -4.47 7.50 -13.92
CA ALA A 45 -4.18 6.36 -13.04
C ALA A 45 -4.07 6.79 -11.57
N CYS A 46 -3.34 7.88 -11.28
CA CYS A 46 -3.24 8.44 -9.95
C CYS A 46 -4.58 8.98 -9.42
N GLN A 47 -5.40 9.59 -10.28
CA GLN A 47 -6.72 10.09 -9.89
C GLN A 47 -7.67 8.94 -9.52
N LEU A 48 -7.67 7.86 -10.31
CA LEU A 48 -8.42 6.65 -10.00
C LEU A 48 -7.95 6.02 -8.69
N TRP A 49 -6.64 5.93 -8.47
CA TRP A 49 -6.06 5.41 -7.23
C TRP A 49 -6.47 6.27 -6.02
N LYS A 50 -6.29 7.59 -6.10
CA LYS A 50 -6.64 8.56 -5.05
C LYS A 50 -8.12 8.48 -4.64
N ALA A 51 -9.01 8.23 -5.60
CA ALA A 51 -10.43 8.05 -5.32
C ALA A 51 -10.73 6.82 -4.42
N GLN A 52 -9.81 5.85 -4.37
CA GLN A 52 -9.95 4.65 -3.55
C GLN A 52 -9.27 4.74 -2.18
N VAL A 53 -8.11 5.38 -2.09
CA VAL A 53 -7.22 5.28 -0.91
C VAL A 53 -7.24 6.46 0.06
N GLY A 54 -7.88 7.58 -0.30
CA GLY A 54 -7.94 8.76 0.57
C GLY A 54 -8.71 8.52 1.88
N ASN A 55 -8.64 9.49 2.79
CA ASN A 55 -9.40 9.44 4.06
C ASN A 55 -10.89 9.15 3.80
N ARG A 56 -11.43 8.12 4.46
CA ARG A 56 -12.83 7.63 4.31
C ARG A 56 -13.19 7.14 2.90
N LYS A 57 -12.20 6.82 2.06
CA LYS A 57 -12.43 6.19 0.75
C LYS A 57 -12.51 4.66 0.89
N PRO A 58 -12.98 3.95 -0.15
CA PRO A 58 -13.27 2.52 -0.06
C PRO A 58 -12.12 1.63 0.45
N TRP A 59 -10.86 2.02 0.20
CA TRP A 59 -9.66 1.26 0.60
C TRP A 59 -8.94 1.85 1.83
N ASP A 60 -9.54 2.86 2.48
CA ASP A 60 -9.10 3.32 3.80
C ASP A 60 -9.71 2.41 4.89
N HIS A 61 -8.96 1.36 5.24
CA HIS A 61 -9.41 0.36 6.19
C HIS A 61 -9.12 0.72 7.65
N LYS A 62 -8.36 1.80 7.91
CA LYS A 62 -7.89 2.18 9.25
C LYS A 62 -9.05 2.31 10.25
N ARG A 63 -10.13 2.98 9.86
CA ARG A 63 -11.31 3.17 10.73
C ARG A 63 -12.00 1.84 11.06
N HIS A 64 -12.24 1.01 10.05
CA HIS A 64 -12.91 -0.29 10.24
C HIS A 64 -12.08 -1.21 11.14
N ILE A 65 -10.77 -1.28 10.87
CA ILE A 65 -9.86 -2.14 11.64
C ILE A 65 -9.83 -1.70 13.11
N LYS A 66 -9.66 -0.40 13.35
CA LYS A 66 -9.63 0.16 14.71
C LYS A 66 -10.95 -0.09 15.45
N SER A 67 -12.11 0.07 14.80
CA SER A 67 -13.41 -0.16 15.45
C SER A 67 -13.71 -1.63 15.73
N THR A 68 -13.24 -2.54 14.87
CA THR A 68 -13.60 -3.98 14.94
C THR A 68 -12.58 -4.79 15.74
N TYR A 69 -11.29 -4.51 15.58
CA TYR A 69 -10.19 -5.30 16.16
C TYR A 69 -9.44 -4.55 17.28
N GLY A 70 -9.63 -3.23 17.37
CA GLY A 70 -8.97 -2.34 18.32
C GLY A 70 -7.69 -1.71 17.76
N ASP A 71 -7.04 -0.89 18.58
CA ASP A 71 -5.80 -0.18 18.22
C ASP A 71 -4.60 -1.11 18.02
N TRP A 72 -4.63 -2.26 18.70
CA TRP A 72 -3.53 -3.23 18.74
C TRP A 72 -4.07 -4.64 18.54
N SER A 73 -3.42 -5.37 17.65
CA SER A 73 -3.69 -6.77 17.35
C SER A 73 -2.55 -7.63 17.89
N THR A 74 -2.79 -8.27 19.04
CA THR A 74 -1.78 -9.11 19.70
C THR A 74 -1.68 -10.48 19.05
N ASP A 75 -0.45 -10.87 18.73
CA ASP A 75 -0.08 -12.21 18.31
C ASP A 75 0.12 -13.10 19.53
N ALA A 76 -0.70 -14.15 19.67
CA ALA A 76 -0.57 -15.07 20.79
C ALA A 76 0.70 -15.93 20.73
N THR A 77 1.31 -16.08 19.55
CA THR A 77 2.52 -16.90 19.38
C THR A 77 3.77 -16.15 19.87
N SER A 78 3.93 -14.90 19.46
CA SER A 78 5.11 -14.10 19.80
C SER A 78 4.92 -13.17 21.02
N GLY A 79 3.67 -12.97 21.46
CA GLY A 79 3.31 -11.98 22.49
C GLY A 79 3.36 -10.53 22.00
N LYS A 80 3.82 -10.27 20.76
CA LYS A 80 3.93 -8.93 20.18
C LYS A 80 2.55 -8.38 19.80
N SER A 81 2.40 -7.07 19.92
CA SER A 81 1.22 -6.35 19.50
C SER A 81 1.52 -5.49 18.27
N TYR A 82 0.66 -5.59 17.26
CA TYR A 82 0.78 -4.90 15.97
C TYR A 82 -0.26 -3.79 15.87
N GLY A 83 0.18 -2.56 15.58
CA GLY A 83 -0.70 -1.40 15.39
C GLY A 83 -1.72 -1.59 14.28
N PHE A 84 -2.89 -0.98 14.42
CA PHE A 84 -4.01 -1.11 13.47
C PHE A 84 -3.68 -0.57 12.06
N ASP A 85 -2.79 0.42 11.99
CA ASP A 85 -2.33 1.10 10.78
C ASP A 85 -1.53 0.19 9.84
N ILE A 86 -0.70 -0.71 10.40
CA ILE A 86 0.11 -1.69 9.66
C ILE A 86 -0.72 -2.39 8.59
N TRP A 87 -1.88 -2.92 8.97
CA TRP A 87 -2.71 -3.73 8.10
C TRP A 87 -3.22 -2.94 6.89
N SER A 88 -3.73 -1.73 7.11
CA SER A 88 -4.20 -0.87 6.01
C SER A 88 -3.05 -0.41 5.11
N ASN A 89 -1.85 -0.21 5.66
CA ASN A 89 -0.68 0.18 4.89
C ASN A 89 -0.10 -0.99 4.07
N VAL A 90 -0.12 -2.22 4.61
CA VAL A 90 0.19 -3.45 3.85
C VAL A 90 -0.78 -3.64 2.69
N HIS A 91 -2.07 -3.41 2.91
CA HIS A 91 -3.07 -3.45 1.83
C HIS A 91 -2.78 -2.40 0.75
N TYR A 92 -2.50 -1.17 1.15
CA TYR A 92 -2.15 -0.08 0.23
C TYR A 92 -0.99 -0.47 -0.70
N GLY A 93 0.11 -0.97 -0.11
CA GLY A 93 1.29 -1.41 -0.86
C GLY A 93 0.99 -2.58 -1.81
N TYR A 94 0.26 -3.58 -1.33
CA TYR A 94 -0.07 -4.78 -2.10
C TYR A 94 -0.97 -4.46 -3.31
N VAL A 95 -2.07 -3.74 -3.09
CA VAL A 95 -3.03 -3.41 -4.16
C VAL A 95 -2.43 -2.40 -5.13
N GLY A 96 -1.60 -1.46 -4.64
CA GLY A 96 -0.92 -0.49 -5.49
C GLY A 96 0.08 -1.17 -6.41
N ARG A 97 0.82 -2.15 -5.88
CA ARG A 97 1.74 -2.96 -6.68
C ARG A 97 0.99 -3.83 -7.68
N ALA A 98 -0.16 -4.39 -7.30
CA ALA A 98 -1.05 -5.11 -8.19
C ALA A 98 -1.56 -4.27 -9.36
N ALA A 99 -1.82 -2.99 -9.13
CA ALA A 99 -2.22 -2.06 -10.17
C ALA A 99 -1.08 -1.71 -11.14
N GLY A 100 0.17 -2.05 -10.81
CA GLY A 100 1.34 -1.76 -11.65
C GLY A 100 2.10 -0.50 -11.23
N PHE A 101 1.75 0.14 -10.11
CA PHE A 101 2.61 1.18 -9.57
C PHE A 101 3.95 0.58 -9.13
N TRP A 102 5.00 1.37 -9.27
CA TRP A 102 6.27 1.07 -8.63
C TRP A 102 6.15 1.34 -7.13
N THR A 103 6.80 0.53 -6.30
CA THR A 103 6.79 0.70 -4.84
C THR A 103 7.26 2.10 -4.44
N TYR A 104 8.25 2.68 -5.13
CA TYR A 104 8.67 4.06 -4.85
C TYR A 104 7.58 5.10 -5.13
N VAL A 105 6.69 4.89 -6.10
CA VAL A 105 5.54 5.81 -6.33
C VAL A 105 4.55 5.70 -5.18
N LEU A 106 4.32 4.48 -4.69
CA LEU A 106 3.45 4.23 -3.54
C LEU A 106 4.01 4.79 -2.25
N LYS A 107 5.33 4.80 -2.07
CA LYS A 107 6.01 5.40 -0.91
C LYS A 107 6.22 6.90 -1.04
N ALA A 108 6.39 7.41 -2.26
CA ALA A 108 6.71 8.80 -2.51
C ALA A 108 5.45 9.65 -2.37
N GLY A 109 5.14 10.03 -1.14
CA GLY A 109 4.65 11.37 -0.92
C GLY A 109 5.79 12.37 -1.16
N ALA A 110 5.92 12.94 -2.39
CA ALA A 110 6.64 14.16 -2.87
C ALA A 110 7.94 14.69 -2.19
N GLY A 111 8.51 14.00 -1.22
CA GLY A 111 9.64 14.43 -0.42
C GLY A 111 10.52 13.25 -0.08
N HIS A 112 10.97 12.52 -1.10
CA HIS A 112 12.24 11.75 -1.18
C HIS A 112 12.40 11.09 -2.56
N ALA A 113 11.73 11.63 -3.59
CA ALA A 113 11.79 11.14 -4.97
C ALA A 113 13.11 11.56 -5.66
N GLN A 114 14.23 11.08 -5.12
CA GLN A 114 15.53 11.14 -5.77
C GLN A 114 16.31 9.89 -5.37
N LEU A 115 16.83 9.19 -6.38
CA LEU A 115 17.82 8.11 -6.30
C LEU A 115 17.25 6.71 -6.04
N GLN A 116 16.81 6.02 -7.12
CA GLN A 116 17.32 4.66 -7.39
C GLN A 116 16.92 4.06 -8.76
N ALA A 117 16.07 4.70 -9.56
CA ALA A 117 15.70 4.12 -10.86
C ALA A 117 16.58 4.56 -12.04
N GLY A 118 17.33 5.66 -11.96
CA GLY A 118 18.22 6.12 -13.05
C GLY A 118 17.57 6.40 -14.42
N THR A 119 16.25 6.17 -14.58
CA THR A 119 15.53 6.22 -15.86
C THR A 119 14.75 7.51 -16.07
N SER A 120 14.66 8.38 -15.07
CA SER A 120 13.90 9.64 -15.15
C SER A 120 14.82 10.83 -14.87
N PRO A 121 14.76 11.91 -15.68
CA PRO A 121 15.56 13.11 -15.45
C PRO A 121 15.38 13.66 -14.02
N PRO A 122 16.41 14.31 -13.44
CA PRO A 122 16.32 14.94 -12.13
C PRO A 122 15.07 15.82 -11.98
N GLY A 123 14.30 15.61 -10.92
CA GLY A 123 13.08 16.36 -10.61
C GLY A 123 11.88 16.07 -11.53
N TYR A 124 11.96 15.09 -12.44
CA TYR A 124 10.83 14.67 -13.30
C TYR A 124 9.59 14.33 -12.46
N TRP A 125 9.81 13.51 -11.43
CA TRP A 125 8.75 13.07 -10.52
C TRP A 125 8.24 14.19 -9.63
N SER A 126 9.12 15.03 -9.05
CA SER A 126 8.72 16.17 -8.23
C SER A 126 7.82 17.16 -8.98
N ARG A 127 8.14 17.47 -10.25
CA ARG A 127 7.31 18.34 -11.10
C ARG A 127 5.96 17.70 -11.42
N ARG A 128 5.94 16.38 -11.58
CA ARG A 128 4.73 15.62 -11.90
C ARG A 128 3.80 15.49 -10.69
N PHE A 129 4.37 15.25 -9.51
CA PHE A 129 3.67 15.24 -8.22
C PHE A 129 3.06 16.62 -7.93
N LYS A 130 3.82 17.71 -8.14
CA LYS A 130 3.32 19.08 -8.01
C LYS A 130 2.09 19.38 -8.87
N ARG A 131 1.96 18.73 -10.02
CA ARG A 131 0.83 18.89 -10.96
C ARG A 131 -0.40 18.06 -10.59
N ILE A 132 -0.23 16.89 -9.97
CA ILE A 132 -1.38 16.05 -9.53
C ILE A 132 -2.05 16.59 -8.26
N GLY A 133 -1.44 17.57 -7.58
CA GLY A 133 -1.90 18.07 -6.30
C GLY A 133 -1.28 17.24 -5.19
N ASP A 134 -0.09 17.68 -4.79
CA ASP A 134 0.76 17.10 -3.75
C ASP A 134 -0.06 16.63 -2.52
N ALA A 135 -0.92 17.47 -1.94
CA ALA A 135 -1.49 17.24 -0.61
C ALA A 135 -2.27 15.92 -0.37
N ASP A 136 -2.95 15.35 -1.37
CA ASP A 136 -3.86 14.21 -1.13
C ASP A 136 -3.23 12.83 -1.36
N PHE A 137 -2.09 12.76 -2.07
CA PHE A 137 -1.26 11.54 -2.15
C PHE A 137 -0.14 11.58 -1.11
N LEU A 138 0.08 12.71 -0.42
CA LEU A 138 1.23 12.94 0.45
C LEU A 138 1.06 12.49 1.90
N ALA A 139 -0.16 12.62 2.44
CA ALA A 139 -0.33 12.75 3.88
C ALA A 139 -0.07 11.46 4.71
N ALA A 140 0.19 10.31 4.06
CA ALA A 140 0.36 9.03 4.74
C ALA A 140 1.82 8.54 4.84
N PHE A 141 2.83 9.34 4.46
CA PHE A 141 4.16 8.81 4.11
C PHE A 141 5.36 9.30 4.93
N ASP A 142 5.14 10.08 6.01
CA ASP A 142 6.24 10.63 6.82
C ASP A 142 6.77 9.65 7.91
N ASP A 143 6.03 8.59 8.27
CA ASP A 143 6.48 7.61 9.26
C ASP A 143 7.25 6.44 8.58
N PRO A 144 8.53 6.19 8.94
CA PRO A 144 9.30 5.04 8.44
C PRO A 144 8.60 3.68 8.62
N LYS A 145 7.79 3.51 9.67
CA LYS A 145 7.03 2.27 9.93
C LYS A 145 5.87 2.09 8.96
N ASP A 146 5.22 3.18 8.56
CA ASP A 146 4.19 3.15 7.53
C ASP A 146 4.81 2.77 6.19
N GLN A 147 5.96 3.37 5.85
CA GLN A 147 6.72 3.01 4.66
C GLN A 147 7.12 1.53 4.65
N ALA A 148 7.60 0.98 5.77
CA ALA A 148 7.95 -0.43 5.89
C ALA A 148 6.73 -1.35 5.66
N ALA A 149 5.56 -0.99 6.18
CA ALA A 149 4.32 -1.74 5.95
C ALA A 149 3.90 -1.73 4.46
N ILE A 150 4.03 -0.58 3.78
CA ILE A 150 3.76 -0.45 2.34
C ILE A 150 4.74 -1.29 1.52
N GLU A 151 6.03 -1.27 1.86
CA GLU A 151 7.04 -2.08 1.21
C GLU A 151 6.77 -3.58 1.37
N LEU A 152 6.42 -4.00 2.58
CA LEU A 152 6.00 -5.37 2.87
C LEU A 152 4.82 -5.78 1.98
N GLY A 153 3.78 -4.94 1.89
CA GLY A 153 2.64 -5.17 1.00
C GLY A 153 3.03 -5.34 -0.47
N ALA A 154 3.86 -4.45 -0.98
CA ALA A 154 4.35 -4.53 -2.36
C ALA A 154 5.18 -5.81 -2.59
N ARG A 155 6.06 -6.17 -1.65
CA ARG A 155 6.87 -7.39 -1.69
C ARG A 155 6.01 -8.65 -1.70
N LEU A 156 4.92 -8.66 -0.92
CA LEU A 156 3.96 -9.78 -0.92
C LEU A 156 3.29 -9.96 -2.28
N TRP A 157 2.92 -8.87 -2.96
CA TRP A 157 2.40 -8.95 -4.33
C TRP A 157 3.45 -9.46 -5.32
N ASP A 158 4.67 -8.91 -5.28
CA ASP A 158 5.74 -9.34 -6.18
C ASP A 158 6.12 -10.81 -5.99
N THR A 159 6.00 -11.33 -4.77
CA THR A 159 6.36 -12.72 -4.45
C THR A 159 5.23 -13.71 -4.77
N TYR A 160 4.00 -13.38 -4.37
CA TYR A 160 2.89 -14.34 -4.38
C TYR A 160 1.75 -13.94 -5.31
N GLY A 161 1.61 -12.66 -5.65
CA GLY A 161 0.45 -12.14 -6.36
C GLY A 161 -0.86 -12.69 -5.78
N LYS A 162 -1.78 -13.08 -6.66
CA LYS A 162 -3.10 -13.62 -6.28
C LYS A 162 -3.06 -14.93 -5.48
N THR A 163 -1.92 -15.63 -5.42
CA THR A 163 -1.80 -16.89 -4.66
C THR A 163 -1.33 -16.68 -3.22
N LEU A 164 -1.20 -15.42 -2.75
CA LEU A 164 -0.92 -15.12 -1.36
C LEU A 164 -1.95 -15.79 -0.44
N THR A 165 -1.47 -16.42 0.63
CA THR A 165 -2.30 -16.99 1.70
C THR A 165 -2.28 -16.10 2.95
N VAL A 166 -3.31 -16.24 3.80
CA VAL A 166 -3.35 -15.54 5.10
C VAL A 166 -2.14 -15.91 5.97
N GLN A 167 -1.69 -17.16 5.93
CA GLN A 167 -0.54 -17.61 6.72
C GLN A 167 0.75 -16.92 6.27
N GLN A 168 0.98 -16.82 4.95
CA GLN A 168 2.14 -16.09 4.42
C GLN A 168 2.12 -14.60 4.78
N LEU A 169 0.94 -13.96 4.81
CA LEU A 169 0.81 -12.59 5.30
C LEU A 169 1.22 -12.48 6.78
N ILE A 170 0.71 -13.37 7.63
CA ILE A 170 1.03 -13.40 9.05
C ILE A 170 2.54 -13.62 9.27
N ASP A 171 3.12 -14.57 8.57
CA ASP A 171 4.54 -14.91 8.70
C ASP A 171 5.44 -13.75 8.24
N ALA A 172 5.07 -13.07 7.16
CA ALA A 172 5.81 -11.91 6.70
C ALA A 172 5.71 -10.71 7.66
N VAL A 173 4.52 -10.44 8.23
CA VAL A 173 4.34 -9.41 9.26
C VAL A 173 5.14 -9.74 10.53
N ARG A 174 5.23 -11.02 10.90
CA ARG A 174 6.08 -11.47 12.00
C ARG A 174 7.57 -11.25 11.71
N ALA A 175 8.02 -11.64 10.53
CA ALA A 175 9.41 -11.50 10.12
C ALA A 175 9.87 -10.03 10.12
N ASP A 176 8.99 -9.12 9.70
CA ASP A 176 9.28 -7.69 9.61
C ASP A 176 8.93 -6.91 10.90
N ALA A 177 8.54 -7.57 11.99
CA ALA A 177 8.00 -6.92 13.19
C ALA A 177 8.88 -5.79 13.75
N ALA A 178 10.21 -5.90 13.64
CA ALA A 178 11.15 -4.89 14.12
C ALA A 178 11.11 -3.57 13.32
N ALA A 179 10.70 -3.61 12.04
CA ALA A 179 10.56 -2.44 11.17
C ALA A 179 9.14 -1.83 11.22
N LEU A 180 8.19 -2.55 11.82
CA LEU A 180 6.78 -2.16 11.87
C LEU A 180 6.41 -1.48 13.18
N ASN A 181 5.19 -0.93 13.24
CA ASN A 181 4.61 -0.38 14.46
C ASN A 181 4.22 -1.47 15.47
N THR A 182 5.22 -2.05 16.14
CA THR A 182 5.05 -3.13 17.12
C THR A 182 5.51 -2.74 18.52
N LYS A 183 4.96 -3.42 19.52
CA LYS A 183 5.40 -3.38 20.93
C LYS A 183 5.21 -4.71 21.63
#